data_AF-A0A965JWD7-F1
#
_entry.id   AF-A0A965JWD7-F1
#
_cell.length_a   1.000
_cell.length_b   1.000
_cell.length_c   1.000
_cell.angle_alpha   90.00
_cell.angle_beta   90.00
_cell.angle_gamma   90.00
#
_symmetry.space_group_name_H-M   'P 1'
#
loop_
_entity.id
_entity.type
_entity.pdbx_description
1 polymer ?
#
loop_
_entity_poly.entity_id
_entity_poly.type
_entity_poly.pdbx_seq_one_letter_code
_entity_poly.pdbx_strand_id
1 'polypeptide(L)'
;MAHELETVNGQTAFASLREPAWHGLGTVFNEEVTTAEMLKLAHLDNWNVRLEDVAIPDGFASDKSYSFVTRTNPFNPEQNDVLGVVGERYVPL
;
A
#
# COMPACT_ATOMS: atom_id res chain seq x y z
N MET A 1 -23.06 5.26 -1.56
CA MET A 1 -22.05 4.85 -0.56
C MET A 1 -20.70 4.98 -1.23
N ALA A 2 -19.76 5.74 -0.68
CA ALA A 2 -18.39 5.74 -1.20
C ALA A 2 -17.75 4.39 -0.86
N HIS A 3 -17.09 3.77 -1.83
CA HIS A 3 -16.47 2.46 -1.67
C HIS A 3 -15.06 2.54 -1.06
N GLU A 4 -14.45 3.74 -0.99
CA GLU A 4 -13.10 4.00 -0.42
C GLU A 4 -12.02 3.01 -0.92
N LEU A 5 -12.15 2.55 -2.17
CA LEU A 5 -11.19 1.64 -2.80
C LEU A 5 -10.18 2.42 -3.64
N GLU A 6 -8.91 2.08 -3.51
CA GLU A 6 -7.85 2.61 -4.36
C GLU A 6 -8.09 2.16 -5.80
N THR A 7 -8.16 3.13 -6.71
CA THR A 7 -8.35 2.90 -8.14
C THR A 7 -7.31 3.68 -8.92
N VAL A 8 -6.49 2.98 -9.69
CA VAL A 8 -5.41 3.57 -10.48
C VAL A 8 -5.55 3.06 -11.92
N ASN A 9 -5.56 3.97 -12.89
CA ASN A 9 -5.67 3.64 -14.32
C ASN A 9 -6.84 2.70 -14.66
N GLY A 10 -7.98 2.84 -13.96
CA GLY A 10 -9.18 2.01 -14.17
C GLY A 10 -9.13 0.62 -13.52
N GLN A 11 -8.05 0.28 -12.82
CA GLN A 11 -7.95 -0.94 -12.01
C GLN A 11 -8.25 -0.61 -10.55
N THR A 12 -9.16 -1.35 -9.93
CA THR A 12 -9.54 -1.17 -8.52
C THR A 12 -8.91 -2.28 -7.68
N ALA A 13 -8.27 -1.91 -6.58
CA ALA A 13 -7.59 -2.84 -5.68
C ALA A 13 -8.57 -3.67 -4.83
N PHE A 14 -9.23 -4.63 -5.47
CA PHE A 14 -10.19 -5.54 -4.84
C PHE A 14 -10.31 -6.84 -5.66
N ALA A 15 -10.52 -7.96 -4.98
CA ALA A 15 -10.90 -9.21 -5.63
C ALA A 15 -11.92 -9.99 -4.80
N SER A 16 -12.74 -10.82 -5.46
CA SER A 16 -13.71 -11.70 -4.80
C SER A 16 -13.86 -13.05 -5.51
N LEU A 17 -14.19 -14.08 -4.73
CA LEU A 17 -14.44 -15.43 -5.22
C LEU A 17 -15.91 -15.57 -5.64
N ARG A 18 -16.13 -15.96 -6.90
CA ARG A 18 -17.39 -16.34 -7.59
C ARG A 18 -18.45 -15.24 -7.71
N GLU A 19 -18.59 -14.38 -6.72
CA GLU A 19 -19.60 -13.34 -6.71
C GLU A 19 -18.95 -11.96 -6.58
N PRO A 20 -19.42 -10.95 -7.33
CA PRO A 20 -18.97 -9.58 -7.15
C PRO A 20 -19.45 -9.03 -5.80
N ALA A 21 -18.65 -8.14 -5.21
CA ALA A 21 -19.13 -7.32 -4.10
C ALA A 21 -20.22 -6.34 -4.56
N TRP A 22 -20.95 -5.76 -3.59
CA TRP A 22 -22.07 -4.85 -3.85
C TRP A 22 -21.75 -3.67 -4.79
N HIS A 23 -20.49 -3.24 -4.86
CA HIS A 23 -20.03 -2.12 -5.69
C HIS A 23 -19.69 -2.53 -7.13
N GLY A 24 -19.57 -3.83 -7.43
CA GLY A 24 -19.28 -4.33 -8.78
C GLY A 24 -17.91 -3.91 -9.33
N LEU A 25 -16.93 -3.63 -8.47
CA LEU A 25 -15.56 -3.23 -8.84
C LEU A 25 -14.56 -4.35 -8.49
N GLY A 26 -13.39 -4.33 -9.13
CA GLY A 26 -12.30 -5.28 -8.88
C GLY A 26 -12.40 -6.56 -9.72
N THR A 27 -11.67 -7.59 -9.30
CA THR A 27 -11.52 -8.85 -10.04
C THR A 27 -12.36 -9.95 -9.41
N VAL A 28 -13.26 -10.58 -10.19
CA VAL A 28 -14.02 -11.77 -9.76
C VAL A 28 -13.39 -13.02 -10.36
N PHE A 29 -13.05 -14.00 -9.54
CA PHE A 29 -12.43 -15.26 -9.97
C PHE A 29 -13.26 -16.47 -9.49
N ASN A 30 -13.18 -17.62 -10.17
CA ASN A 30 -14.14 -18.73 -9.93
C ASN A 30 -13.63 -19.87 -9.03
N GLU A 31 -12.32 -20.07 -9.00
CA GLU A 31 -11.68 -21.18 -8.28
C GLU A 31 -10.92 -20.68 -7.05
N GLU A 32 -10.74 -21.54 -6.06
CA GLU A 32 -9.93 -21.20 -4.89
C GLU A 32 -8.47 -20.97 -5.30
N VAL A 33 -7.87 -19.92 -4.74
CA VAL A 33 -6.49 -19.53 -4.99
C VAL A 33 -5.72 -19.42 -3.68
N THR A 34 -4.40 -19.45 -3.76
CA THR A 34 -3.55 -19.20 -2.58
C THR A 34 -3.67 -17.74 -2.13
N THR A 35 -3.28 -17.44 -0.89
CA THR A 35 -3.24 -16.05 -0.40
C THR A 35 -2.36 -15.15 -1.25
N ALA A 36 -1.22 -15.64 -1.74
CA ALA A 36 -0.34 -14.86 -2.61
C ALA A 36 -1.03 -14.50 -3.93
N GLU A 37 -1.71 -15.46 -4.55
CA GLU A 37 -2.45 -15.21 -5.80
C GLU A 37 -3.67 -14.32 -5.56
N MET A 38 -4.36 -14.45 -4.43
CA MET A 38 -5.45 -13.56 -4.04
C MET A 38 -4.99 -12.10 -3.94
N LEU A 39 -3.86 -11.85 -3.24
CA LEU A 39 -3.30 -10.51 -3.11
C LEU A 39 -2.93 -9.92 -4.48
N LYS A 40 -2.39 -10.74 -5.37
CA LYS A 40 -2.08 -10.34 -6.75
C LYS A 40 -3.33 -9.99 -7.56
N LEU A 41 -4.37 -10.82 -7.51
CA LEU A 41 -5.66 -10.55 -8.19
C LEU A 41 -6.35 -9.29 -7.65
N ALA A 42 -6.14 -8.98 -6.37
CA ALA A 42 -6.63 -7.77 -5.72
C ALA A 42 -5.71 -6.55 -5.89
N HIS A 43 -4.57 -6.68 -6.56
CA HIS A 43 -3.54 -5.63 -6.66
C HIS A 43 -3.02 -5.12 -5.31
N LEU A 44 -2.97 -6.01 -4.31
CA LEU A 44 -2.49 -5.75 -2.96
C LEU A 44 -1.09 -6.34 -2.71
N ASP A 45 -0.46 -6.92 -3.72
CA ASP A 45 0.92 -7.40 -3.67
C ASP A 45 1.92 -6.32 -4.09
N ASN A 46 3.20 -6.49 -3.69
CA ASN A 46 4.34 -5.68 -4.17
C ASN A 46 4.29 -4.17 -3.87
N TRP A 47 3.58 -3.74 -2.81
CA TRP A 47 3.53 -2.35 -2.37
C TRP A 47 4.79 -1.82 -1.68
N ASN A 48 5.74 -2.69 -1.37
CA ASN A 48 7.06 -2.34 -0.83
C ASN A 48 7.01 -1.30 0.31
N VAL A 49 6.15 -1.53 1.30
CA VAL A 49 5.99 -0.65 2.46
C VAL A 49 7.20 -0.79 3.37
N ARG A 50 7.83 0.33 3.73
CA ARG A 50 9.08 0.35 4.51
C ARG A 50 9.26 1.63 5.29
N LEU A 51 10.31 1.65 6.11
CA LEU A 51 10.80 2.87 6.76
C LEU A 51 11.97 3.46 5.98
N GLU A 52 11.95 4.77 5.79
CA GLU A 52 13.05 5.55 5.22
C GLU A 52 13.37 6.74 6.13
N ASP A 53 14.65 7.07 6.32
CA ASP A 53 15.06 8.11 7.27
C ASP A 53 14.53 9.50 6.89
N VAL A 54 14.04 10.24 7.89
CA VAL A 54 13.73 11.66 7.73
C VAL A 54 15.04 12.45 7.79
N ALA A 55 15.39 13.10 6.68
CA ALA A 55 16.57 13.95 6.63
C ALA A 55 16.41 15.17 7.54
N ILE A 56 17.42 15.42 8.39
CA ILE A 56 17.50 16.62 9.23
C ILE A 56 18.08 17.75 8.36
N PRO A 57 17.42 18.91 8.27
CA PRO A 57 17.95 20.05 7.50
C PRO A 57 19.32 20.51 8.00
N ASP A 58 20.14 21.03 7.07
CA ASP A 58 21.47 21.55 7.39
C ASP A 58 21.41 22.62 8.49
N GLY A 59 22.37 22.56 9.42
CA GLY A 59 22.48 23.49 10.55
C GLY A 59 21.65 23.11 11.79
N PHE A 60 20.87 22.02 11.73
CA PHE A 60 20.14 21.47 12.87
C PHE A 60 20.80 20.18 13.37
N ALA A 61 20.80 20.00 14.70
CA ALA A 61 21.14 18.74 15.34
C ALA A 61 19.88 18.21 16.04
N SER A 62 19.60 16.92 15.89
CA SER A 62 18.49 16.24 16.56
C SER A 62 19.04 15.19 17.52
N ASP A 63 18.44 15.11 18.70
CA ASP A 63 18.64 14.01 19.66
C ASP A 63 17.68 12.83 19.40
N LYS A 64 16.82 12.96 18.40
CA LYS A 64 15.81 11.96 18.01
C LYS A 64 15.91 11.64 16.53
N SER A 65 15.64 10.38 16.20
CA SER A 65 15.45 9.93 14.82
C SER A 65 13.97 9.75 14.49
N TYR A 66 13.62 10.02 13.22
CA TYR A 66 12.27 9.86 12.70
C TYR A 66 12.29 9.06 11.40
N SER A 67 11.35 8.14 11.31
CA SER A 67 10.96 7.31 10.15
C SER A 67 9.95 7.99 9.23
N PHE A 68 10.17 8.15 7.92
CA PHE A 68 9.04 8.15 6.99
C PHE A 68 8.50 6.72 6.86
N VAL A 69 7.19 6.53 6.97
CA VAL A 69 6.55 5.32 6.47
C VAL A 69 6.29 5.54 4.99
N THR A 70 6.95 4.78 4.13
CA THR A 70 6.83 4.94 2.67
C THR A 70 6.32 3.66 2.01
N ARG A 71 5.76 3.81 0.81
CA ARG A 71 5.38 2.69 -0.06
C ARG A 71 5.79 2.99 -1.50
N THR A 72 6.03 1.93 -2.27
CA THR A 72 6.17 2.04 -3.73
C THR A 72 4.92 1.44 -4.36
N ASN A 73 4.10 2.27 -4.99
CA ASN A 73 2.86 1.81 -5.60
C ASN A 73 3.18 0.95 -6.84
N PRO A 74 2.71 -0.31 -6.95
CA PRO A 74 3.01 -1.17 -8.10
C PRO A 74 2.45 -0.63 -9.42
N PHE A 75 1.43 0.25 -9.37
CA PHE A 75 0.88 0.93 -10.54
C PHE A 75 1.71 2.15 -10.99
N ASN A 76 2.56 2.69 -10.12
CA ASN A 76 3.46 3.81 -10.42
C ASN A 76 4.81 3.60 -9.70
N PRO A 77 5.68 2.72 -10.23
CA PRO A 77 6.91 2.33 -9.56
C PRO A 77 7.98 3.43 -9.54
N GLU A 78 7.79 4.53 -10.27
CA GLU A 78 8.75 5.64 -10.35
C GLU A 78 8.64 6.60 -9.14
N GLN A 79 7.59 6.45 -8.33
CA GLN A 79 7.32 7.31 -7.18
C GLN A 79 7.22 6.49 -5.89
N ASN A 80 7.80 7.04 -4.81
CA ASN A 80 7.52 6.58 -3.45
C ASN A 80 6.56 7.56 -2.77
N ASP A 81 5.51 7.03 -2.17
CA ASP A 81 4.55 7.81 -1.40
C ASP A 81 4.93 7.82 0.08
N VAL A 82 4.85 8.98 0.72
CA VAL A 82 4.97 9.10 2.18
C VAL A 82 3.58 8.97 2.80
N LEU A 83 3.38 7.95 3.63
CA LEU A 83 2.12 7.69 4.35
C LEU A 83 2.08 8.41 5.70
N GLY A 84 3.23 8.70 6.28
CA GLY A 84 3.33 9.40 7.56
C GLY A 84 4.75 9.42 8.12
N VAL A 85 4.87 9.97 9.33
CA VAL A 85 6.13 10.05 10.08
C VAL A 85 5.97 9.32 11.42
N VAL A 86 6.95 8.50 11.76
CA VAL A 86 7.00 7.72 13.02
C VAL A 86 8.30 8.00 13.76
N GLY A 87 8.29 7.77 15.08
CA GLY A 87 9.48 7.86 15.91
C GLY A 87 10.09 6.50 16.22
N GLU A 88 11.20 6.50 16.96
CA GLU A 88 12.07 5.36 17.29
C GLU A 88 11.40 4.13 17.89
N ARG A 89 10.21 4.28 18.48
CA ARG A 89 9.49 3.17 19.11
C ARG A 89 8.67 2.35 18.12
N TYR A 90 8.49 2.84 16.90
CA TYR A 90 7.74 2.13 15.88
C TYR A 90 8.58 1.02 15.26
N VAL A 91 8.05 -0.20 15.26
CA VAL A 91 8.66 -1.38 14.65
C VAL A 91 7.66 -1.95 13.65
N PRO A 92 7.99 -2.03 12.35
CA PRO A 92 7.15 -2.71 11.36
C PRO A 92 6.96 -4.18 11.72
N LEU A 93 5.78 -4.73 11.44
CA LEU A 93 5.44 -6.14 11.63
C LEU A 93 6.05 -7.04 10.54
#